data_AF-A0A167J0A1-F1
#
_entry.id   AF-A0A167J0A1-F1
#
_cell.length_a   1.000
_cell.length_b   1.000
_cell.length_c   1.000
_cell.angle_alpha   90.00
_cell.angle_beta   90.00
_cell.angle_gamma   90.00
#
_symmetry.space_group_name_H-M   'P 1'
#
loop_
_entity.id
_entity.type
_entity.pdbx_description
1 polymer ?
#
loop_
_entity_poly.entity_id
_entity_poly.type
_entity_poly.pdbx_seq_one_letter_code
_entity_poly.pdbx_strand_id
1 'polypeptide(L)'
;MDDYQIALLFGVLIGFLAGMLPHPKTSCWLLLIVPAGMIFYTMVELSEPGRSADALDGLLYLFNPLWAGLAGLAGFGLARILYRLVNRKRPR
;
A
#
# COMPACT_ATOMS: atom_id res chain seq x y z
N MET A 1 10.15 5.64 -15.36
CA MET A 1 9.44 5.72 -14.07
C MET A 1 9.60 4.34 -13.50
N ASP A 2 10.39 4.22 -12.44
CA ASP A 2 10.85 2.91 -11.98
C ASP A 2 9.73 2.16 -11.22
N ASP A 3 9.72 0.83 -11.26
CA ASP A 3 8.63 -0.01 -10.72
C ASP A 3 8.34 0.27 -9.24
N TYR A 4 9.36 0.65 -8.47
CA TYR A 4 9.21 1.05 -7.06
C TYR A 4 8.38 2.33 -6.89
N GLN A 5 8.48 3.29 -7.81
CA GLN A 5 7.73 4.54 -7.74
C GLN A 5 6.24 4.28 -7.99
N ILE A 6 5.94 3.39 -8.93
CA ILE A 6 4.57 2.99 -9.26
C ILE A 6 3.93 2.30 -8.06
N ALA A 7 4.65 1.38 -7.43
CA ALA A 7 4.23 0.70 -6.20
C ALA A 7 3.94 1.67 -5.05
N LEU A 8 4.83 2.63 -4.83
CA LEU A 8 4.68 3.67 -3.81
C LEU A 8 3.47 4.55 -4.10
N LEU A 9 3.28 4.98 -5.34
CA LEU A 9 2.15 5.81 -5.75
C LEU A 9 0.82 5.07 -5.53
N PHE A 10 0.74 3.80 -5.97
CA PHE A 10 -0.44 2.97 -5.78
C PHE A 10 -0.74 2.74 -4.30
N GLY A 11 0.28 2.44 -3.50
CA GLY A 11 0.13 2.30 -2.05
C GLY A 11 -0.44 3.57 -1.42
N VAL A 12 0.15 4.74 -1.69
CA VAL A 12 -0.33 6.03 -1.18
C VAL A 12 -1.77 6.32 -1.62
N LEU A 13 -2.10 6.11 -2.90
CA LEU A 13 -3.45 6.36 -3.44
C LEU A 13 -4.51 5.48 -2.77
N ILE A 14 -4.27 4.17 -2.69
CA ILE A 14 -5.20 3.23 -2.07
C ILE A 14 -5.33 3.51 -0.58
N GLY A 15 -4.20 3.77 0.09
CA GLY A 15 -4.18 4.18 1.49
C GLY A 15 -4.97 5.46 1.76
N PHE A 16 -4.81 6.46 0.90
CA PHE A 16 -5.54 7.72 0.99
C PHE A 16 -7.05 7.52 0.79
N LEU A 17 -7.45 6.73 -0.21
CA LEU A 17 -8.85 6.36 -0.42
C LEU A 17 -9.42 5.66 0.81
N ALA A 18 -8.70 4.68 1.36
CA ALA A 18 -9.10 3.97 2.56
C ALA A 18 -9.30 4.92 3.76
N GLY A 19 -8.43 5.92 3.91
CA GLY A 19 -8.48 6.89 5.00
C GLY A 19 -9.65 7.87 4.93
N MET A 20 -10.22 8.07 3.74
CA MET A 20 -11.44 8.85 3.55
C MET A 20 -12.72 8.07 3.88
N LEU A 21 -12.68 6.72 3.95
CA LEU A 21 -13.86 5.94 4.28
C LEU A 21 -14.22 6.07 5.77
N PRO A 22 -15.51 6.33 6.10
CA PRO A 22 -15.97 6.47 7.49
C PRO A 22 -16.09 5.13 8.22
N HIS A 23 -15.98 4.00 7.53
CA HIS A 23 -16.14 2.67 8.11
C HIS A 23 -14.78 1.99 8.41
N PRO A 24 -14.51 1.64 9.68
CA PRO A 24 -13.22 1.08 10.08
C PRO A 24 -12.97 -0.31 9.49
N LYS A 25 -14.02 -1.11 9.29
CA LYS A 25 -13.89 -2.47 8.71
C LYS A 25 -13.50 -2.45 7.24
N THR A 26 -14.14 -1.59 6.44
CA THR A 26 -13.85 -1.47 5.00
C THR A 26 -12.47 -0.86 4.76
N SER A 27 -12.08 0.13 5.56
CA SER A 27 -10.74 0.71 5.46
C SER A 27 -9.63 -0.29 5.80
N CYS A 28 -9.85 -1.19 6.76
CA CYS A 28 -8.89 -2.24 7.09
C CYS A 28 -8.74 -3.24 5.93
N TRP A 29 -9.86 -3.69 5.35
CA TRP A 29 -9.85 -4.57 4.17
C TRP A 29 -9.16 -3.92 2.96
N LEU A 30 -9.41 -2.65 2.70
CA LEU A 30 -8.75 -1.88 1.63
C LEU A 30 -7.24 -1.74 1.84
N LEU A 31 -6.80 -1.51 3.09
CA LEU A 31 -5.37 -1.46 3.43
C LEU A 31 -4.68 -2.80 3.23
N LEU A 32 -5.41 -3.92 3.40
CA LEU A 32 -4.90 -5.28 3.23
C LEU A 32 -4.71 -5.67 1.76
N ILE A 33 -5.46 -5.06 0.84
CA ILE A 33 -5.30 -5.27 -0.61
C ILE A 33 -3.94 -4.81 -1.10
N VAL A 34 -3.38 -3.75 -0.52
CA VAL A 34 -2.08 -3.18 -0.94
C VAL A 34 -0.92 -4.19 -0.79
N PRO A 35 -0.62 -4.72 0.42
CA PRO A 35 0.44 -5.71 0.58
C PRO A 35 0.10 -7.03 -0.11
N ALA A 36 -1.16 -7.46 -0.12
CA ALA A 36 -1.56 -8.71 -0.79
C ALA A 36 -1.32 -8.65 -2.31
N GLY A 37 -1.69 -7.55 -2.96
CA GLY A 37 -1.43 -7.32 -4.38
C GLY A 37 0.07 -7.28 -4.68
N MET A 38 0.87 -6.69 -3.78
CA MET A 38 2.32 -6.65 -3.96
C MET A 38 2.99 -8.03 -3.82
N ILE A 39 2.52 -8.86 -2.88
CA ILE A 39 3.00 -10.25 -2.77
C ILE A 39 2.72 -11.00 -4.08
N PHE A 40 1.51 -10.87 -4.62
CA PHE A 40 1.14 -11.53 -5.87
C PHE A 40 2.01 -11.05 -7.05
N TYR A 41 2.24 -9.74 -7.15
CA TYR A 41 3.14 -9.16 -8.14
C TYR A 41 4.55 -9.75 -8.04
N THR A 42 5.13 -9.80 -6.83
CA THR A 42 6.44 -10.43 -6.61
C THR A 42 6.43 -11.93 -6.93
N MET A 43 5.33 -12.65 -6.68
CA MET A 43 5.26 -14.07 -7.06
C MET A 43 5.40 -14.26 -8.56
N VAL A 44 4.71 -13.43 -9.35
CA VAL A 44 4.74 -13.50 -10.82
C VAL A 44 6.14 -13.15 -11.34
N GLU A 45 6.73 -12.05 -10.87
CA GLU A 45 8.07 -11.61 -11.29
C GLU A 45 9.16 -12.65 -10.97
N LEU A 46 9.07 -13.31 -9.81
CA LEU A 46 10.06 -14.31 -9.40
C LEU A 46 9.82 -15.71 -10.00
N SER A 47 8.71 -15.93 -10.71
CA SER A 47 8.38 -17.21 -11.34
C SER A 47 8.95 -17.38 -12.76
N GLU A 48 9.75 -16.43 -13.24
CA GLU A 48 10.32 -16.49 -14.58
C GLU A 48 11.24 -17.72 -14.79
N PRO A 49 10.99 -18.52 -15.84
CA PRO A 49 11.76 -19.73 -16.10
C PRO A 49 13.21 -19.39 -16.46
N GLY A 50 14.17 -19.93 -15.71
CA GLY A 50 15.61 -19.71 -15.90
C GLY A 50 16.28 -18.89 -14.81
N ARG A 51 15.53 -18.42 -13.81
CA ARG A 51 16.05 -17.66 -12.68
C ARG A 51 16.37 -18.57 -11.50
N SER A 52 17.59 -18.49 -10.99
CA SER A 52 18.01 -19.22 -9.78
C SER A 52 17.46 -18.52 -8.54
N ALA A 53 16.83 -19.28 -7.63
CA ALA A 53 16.38 -18.72 -6.36
C ALA A 53 17.57 -18.23 -5.53
N ASP A 54 17.67 -16.92 -5.34
CA ASP A 54 18.75 -16.29 -4.57
C ASP A 54 18.26 -15.84 -3.18
N ALA A 55 19.16 -15.67 -2.22
CA ALA A 55 18.79 -15.16 -0.89
C ALA A 55 18.22 -13.73 -0.96
N LEU A 56 18.62 -12.97 -1.97
CA LEU A 56 18.13 -11.62 -2.26
C LEU A 56 16.64 -11.62 -2.66
N ASP A 57 16.17 -12.70 -3.28
CA ASP A 57 14.79 -12.85 -3.73
C ASP A 57 13.82 -13.00 -2.56
N GLY A 58 14.22 -13.73 -1.52
CA GLY A 58 13.47 -13.82 -0.28
C GLY A 58 13.36 -12.46 0.42
N LEU A 59 14.40 -11.64 0.32
CA LEU A 59 14.43 -10.29 0.86
C LEU A 59 13.45 -9.38 0.09
N LEU A 60 13.41 -9.48 -1.24
CA LEU A 60 12.46 -8.76 -2.09
C LEU A 60 11.01 -9.15 -1.76
N TYR A 61 10.72 -10.43 -1.55
CA TYR A 61 9.39 -10.90 -1.12
C TYR A 61 8.91 -10.27 0.19
N LEU A 62 9.83 -9.96 1.10
CA LEU A 62 9.49 -9.35 2.37
C LEU A 62 9.39 -7.82 2.25
N PHE A 63 10.38 -7.18 1.62
CA PHE A 63 10.46 -5.73 1.58
C PHE A 63 9.50 -5.08 0.58
N ASN A 64 9.21 -5.68 -0.58
CA ASN A 64 8.28 -5.08 -1.55
C ASN A 64 6.88 -4.84 -0.96
N PRO A 65 6.24 -5.85 -0.36
CA PRO A 65 4.93 -5.66 0.29
C PRO A 65 5.01 -4.74 1.50
N LEU A 66 6.13 -4.76 2.23
CA LEU A 66 6.34 -3.92 3.40
C LEU A 66 6.39 -2.43 3.03
N TRP A 67 7.16 -2.08 1.99
CA TRP A 67 7.26 -0.70 1.49
C TRP A 67 5.91 -0.21 0.93
N ALA A 68 5.20 -1.05 0.17
CA ALA A 68 3.87 -0.71 -0.31
C ALA A 68 2.85 -0.55 0.84
N GLY A 69 2.93 -1.40 1.87
CA GLY A 69 2.11 -1.29 3.07
C GLY A 69 2.39 0.00 3.86
N LEU A 70 3.66 0.37 4.03
CA LEU A 70 4.06 1.64 4.65
C LEU A 70 3.55 2.85 3.87
N ALA A 71 3.62 2.79 2.53
CA ALA A 71 3.06 3.82 1.64
C ALA A 71 1.54 3.95 1.82
N GLY A 72 0.84 2.81 1.92
CA GLY A 72 -0.59 2.76 2.23
C GLY A 72 -0.94 3.36 3.59
N LEU A 73 -0.17 3.03 4.63
CA LEU A 73 -0.36 3.61 5.96
C LEU A 73 -0.09 5.13 5.97
N ALA A 74 0.92 5.59 5.25
CA ALA A 74 1.22 7.01 5.12
C ALA A 74 0.06 7.76 4.43
N GLY A 75 -0.46 7.22 3.31
CA GLY A 75 -1.63 7.76 2.62
C GLY A 75 -2.87 7.78 3.51
N PHE A 76 -3.13 6.70 4.25
CA PHE A 76 -4.23 6.58 5.20
C PHE A 76 -4.16 7.62 6.32
N GLY A 77 -2.97 7.77 6.92
CA GLY A 77 -2.72 8.76 7.97
C GLY A 77 -2.97 10.18 7.47
N LEU A 78 -2.46 10.51 6.28
CA LEU A 78 -2.64 11.82 5.65
C LEU A 78 -4.13 12.12 5.40
N ALA A 79 -4.86 11.18 4.78
CA ALA A 79 -6.29 11.32 4.52
C ALA A 79 -7.09 11.54 5.80
N ARG A 80 -6.76 10.82 6.87
CA ARG A 80 -7.47 10.93 8.16
C ARG A 80 -7.18 12.25 8.87
N ILE A 81 -5.96 12.77 8.76
CA ILE A 81 -5.59 14.10 9.25
C ILE A 81 -6.39 15.16 8.49
N LEU A 82 -6.40 15.11 7.17
CA LEU A 82 -7.15 16.05 6.33
C LEU A 82 -8.65 15.99 6.61
N TYR A 83 -9.23 14.80 6.69
CA TYR A 83 -10.64 14.60 7.02
C TYR A 83 -11.00 15.23 8.37
N ARG A 84 -10.15 15.03 9.40
CA ARG A 84 -10.33 15.66 10.71
C ARG A 84 -10.22 17.18 10.64
N LEU A 85 -9.25 17.72 9.91
CA LEU A 85 -9.08 19.17 9.74
C LEU A 85 -10.26 19.81 9.03
N VAL A 86 -10.77 19.18 7.96
CA VAL A 86 -11.93 19.66 7.20
C VAL A 86 -13.19 19.64 8.08
N ASN A 87 -13.46 18.54 8.78
CA ASN A 87 -14.63 18.46 9.66
C ASN A 87 -14.52 19.38 10.89
N ARG A 88 -13.31 19.66 11.39
CA ARG A 88 -13.11 20.63 12.49
C ARG A 88 -13.44 22.07 12.07
N LYS A 89 -13.35 22.39 10.78
CA LYS A 89 -13.67 23.72 10.22
C LYS A 89 -15.12 23.88 9.79
N ARG A 90 -15.97 22.85 9.86
CA ARG A 90 -17.43 22.99 9.73
C ARG A 90 -18.04 23.14 11.13
N PRO A 91 -18.16 24.36 11.68
CA PRO A 91 -19.07 24.57 12.80
C PRO A 91 -20.48 24.21 12.31
N ARG A 92 -21.17 23.37 13.08
CA ARG A 92 -22.62 23.22 12.95
C ARG A 92 -23.30 24.54 13.29
#